data_AF-A0A1B0CZ61-F1
#
_entry.id   AF-A0A1B0CZ61-F1
#
_cell.length_a   1.000
_cell.length_b   1.000
_cell.length_c   1.000
_cell.angle_alpha   90.00
_cell.angle_beta   90.00
_cell.angle_gamma   90.00
#
_symmetry.space_group_name_H-M   'P 1'
#
loop_
_entity.id
_entity.type
_entity.pdbx_description
1 polymer ?
#
loop_
_entity_poly.entity_id
_entity_poly.type
_entity_poly.pdbx_seq_one_letter_code
_entity_poly.pdbx_strand_id
1 'polypeptide(L)'
;MGNCAENTAKKMGITRQDQDDYAINSYKRSAAAWSGKLLDAEITPVRVPQKRGKEDLVVTEDEEYKKVNFDKFGKLATVFQRDGGTVTAGNASTLNDGGSALVLMTAEAAEKFKCKPLARIVGYQDAETDPIDFPIAPALAVPKLLAKTGVKKEDVAMWEINEAFSVVVVANIRKMDVDPAKVNIHGGAVSLGHPIGMSGARIVTHLTHALKPGQVGCASICNGGGGASSLLVEKLRHSPSGKPTVKLFSTKECTLCHDVVENLKPFRDRINLEIVDIAQKENVKFLRLYRYDIPVIFLNGHFVSEHRLNLELFQRKLEEIEQDMA
;
A
#
# COMPACT_ATOMS: atom_id res chain seq x y z
N MET A 1 -18.32 -16.13 -14.81
CA MET A 1 -16.98 -15.94 -14.21
C MET A 1 -16.60 -17.08 -13.27
N GLY A 2 -17.37 -17.39 -12.22
CA GLY A 2 -17.05 -18.50 -11.30
C GLY A 2 -16.83 -19.87 -11.96
N ASN A 3 -17.66 -20.27 -12.94
CA ASN A 3 -17.43 -21.51 -13.71
C ASN A 3 -16.13 -21.50 -14.54
N CYS A 4 -15.66 -20.33 -14.98
CA CYS A 4 -14.38 -20.20 -15.68
C CYS A 4 -13.19 -20.34 -14.70
N ALA A 5 -13.36 -19.84 -13.47
CA ALA A 5 -12.44 -20.05 -12.37
C ALA A 5 -12.31 -21.54 -12.01
N GLU A 6 -13.43 -22.29 -11.94
CA GLU A 6 -13.42 -23.75 -11.77
C GLU A 6 -12.68 -24.48 -12.92
N ASN A 7 -12.89 -24.05 -14.17
CA ASN A 7 -12.15 -24.59 -15.31
C ASN A 7 -10.63 -24.39 -15.15
N THR A 8 -10.19 -23.22 -14.70
CA THR A 8 -8.77 -22.97 -14.43
C THR A 8 -8.27 -23.83 -13.27
N ALA A 9 -9.03 -23.93 -12.18
CA ALA A 9 -8.69 -24.77 -11.04
C ALA A 9 -8.44 -26.23 -11.47
N LYS A 10 -9.35 -26.78 -12.28
CA LYS A 10 -9.23 -28.12 -12.85
C LYS A 10 -8.01 -28.26 -13.76
N LYS A 11 -7.82 -27.36 -14.74
CA LYS A 11 -6.70 -27.42 -15.70
C LYS A 11 -5.34 -27.33 -15.01
N MET A 12 -5.23 -26.59 -13.91
CA MET A 12 -3.97 -26.33 -13.22
C MET A 12 -3.78 -27.15 -11.93
N GLY A 13 -4.73 -28.04 -11.60
CA GLY A 13 -4.68 -28.81 -10.36
C GLY A 13 -4.62 -27.93 -9.11
N ILE A 14 -5.34 -26.80 -9.11
CA ILE A 14 -5.46 -25.92 -7.93
C ILE A 14 -6.62 -26.46 -7.10
N THR A 15 -6.30 -26.90 -5.89
CA THR A 15 -7.26 -27.58 -5.03
C THR A 15 -8.19 -26.57 -4.34
N ARG A 16 -9.24 -27.10 -3.70
CA ARG A 16 -10.07 -26.33 -2.78
C ARG A 16 -9.26 -25.76 -1.62
N GLN A 17 -8.34 -26.56 -1.07
CA GLN A 17 -7.50 -26.16 0.05
C GLN A 17 -6.57 -24.99 -0.32
N ASP A 18 -5.94 -25.06 -1.50
CA ASP A 18 -5.09 -23.96 -2.01
C ASP A 18 -5.84 -22.61 -2.05
N GLN A 19 -7.11 -22.64 -2.46
CA GLN A 19 -7.94 -21.44 -2.57
C GLN A 19 -8.41 -20.94 -1.22
N ASP A 20 -8.81 -21.84 -0.31
CA ASP A 20 -9.22 -21.46 1.04
C ASP A 20 -8.04 -20.90 1.84
N ASP A 21 -6.86 -21.51 1.75
CA ASP A 21 -5.64 -21.01 2.42
C ASP A 21 -5.26 -19.61 1.92
N TYR A 22 -5.34 -19.39 0.60
CA TYR A 22 -5.12 -18.08 0.01
C TYR A 22 -6.13 -17.05 0.54
N ALA A 23 -7.42 -17.38 0.53
CA ALA A 23 -8.48 -16.49 0.99
C ALA A 23 -8.33 -16.12 2.47
N ILE A 24 -8.08 -17.12 3.32
CA ILE A 24 -7.84 -16.91 4.76
C ILE A 24 -6.65 -15.96 4.96
N ASN A 25 -5.58 -16.14 4.19
CA ASN A 25 -4.42 -15.24 4.25
C ASN A 25 -4.76 -13.83 3.75
N SER A 26 -5.58 -13.67 2.70
CA SER A 26 -6.05 -12.35 2.23
C SER A 26 -6.81 -11.60 3.34
N TYR A 27 -7.76 -12.26 4.02
CA TYR A 27 -8.47 -11.69 5.17
C TYR A 27 -7.53 -11.30 6.33
N LYS A 28 -6.57 -12.16 6.67
CA LYS A 28 -5.58 -11.86 7.72
C LYS A 28 -4.71 -10.66 7.37
N ARG A 29 -4.26 -10.55 6.11
CA ARG A 29 -3.45 -9.43 5.64
C ARG A 29 -4.24 -8.12 5.61
N SER A 30 -5.49 -8.14 5.18
CA SER A 30 -6.38 -6.97 5.24
C SER A 30 -6.60 -6.49 6.67
N ALA A 31 -6.91 -7.41 7.60
CA ALA A 31 -7.08 -7.06 9.01
C ALA A 31 -5.79 -6.47 9.60
N ALA A 32 -4.63 -7.04 9.27
CA ALA A 32 -3.33 -6.52 9.69
C ALA A 32 -3.09 -5.11 9.13
N ALA A 33 -3.35 -4.88 7.83
CA ALA A 33 -3.16 -3.58 7.18
C ALA A 33 -4.04 -2.48 7.78
N TRP A 34 -5.32 -2.79 8.04
CA TRP A 34 -6.25 -1.89 8.73
C TRP A 34 -5.81 -1.61 10.18
N SER A 35 -5.48 -2.65 10.95
CA SER A 35 -5.00 -2.48 12.33
C SER A 35 -3.68 -1.68 12.42
N GLY A 36 -2.82 -1.83 11.40
CA GLY A 36 -1.55 -1.13 11.26
C GLY A 36 -1.66 0.25 10.61
N LYS A 37 -2.87 0.71 10.27
CA LYS A 37 -3.13 2.01 9.62
C LYS A 37 -2.37 2.22 8.31
N LEU A 38 -2.10 1.13 7.59
CA LEU A 38 -1.31 1.16 6.35
C LEU A 38 -2.11 1.77 5.17
N LEU A 39 -3.43 1.83 5.31
CA LEU A 39 -4.36 2.30 4.28
C LEU A 39 -4.84 3.75 4.53
N ASP A 40 -4.47 4.37 5.66
CA ASP A 40 -4.96 5.71 6.04
C ASP A 40 -4.61 6.78 5.00
N ALA A 41 -3.49 6.62 4.28
CA ALA A 41 -3.03 7.58 3.29
C ALA A 41 -3.80 7.51 1.96
N GLU A 42 -4.48 6.40 1.68
CA GLU A 42 -5.22 6.18 0.42
C GLU A 42 -6.75 6.24 0.58
N ILE A 43 -7.25 6.17 1.82
CA ILE A 43 -8.70 6.17 2.11
C ILE A 43 -9.19 7.57 2.46
N THR A 44 -10.32 7.94 1.86
CA THR A 44 -11.07 9.16 2.21
C THR A 44 -12.42 8.78 2.81
N PRO A 45 -12.78 9.24 4.03
CA PRO A 45 -14.05 8.91 4.65
C PRO A 45 -15.27 9.38 3.84
N VAL A 46 -16.33 8.56 3.84
CA VAL A 46 -17.60 8.88 3.20
C VAL A 46 -18.67 9.15 4.26
N ARG A 47 -19.32 10.32 4.17
CA ARG A 47 -20.47 10.67 5.03
C ARG A 47 -21.77 10.28 4.33
N VAL A 48 -22.58 9.49 5.02
CA VAL A 48 -23.87 9.00 4.54
C VAL A 48 -24.99 9.66 5.35
N PRO A 49 -25.73 10.63 4.76
CA PRO A 49 -26.82 11.31 5.42
C PRO A 49 -27.87 10.33 5.97
N GLN A 50 -28.25 10.53 7.23
CA GLN A 50 -29.27 9.72 7.89
C GLN A 50 -30.63 10.44 7.91
N LYS A 51 -31.67 9.74 8.37
CA LYS A 51 -33.02 10.32 8.53
C LYS A 51 -32.97 11.57 9.42
N ARG A 52 -33.87 12.53 9.16
CA ARG A 52 -33.96 13.81 9.86
C ARG A 52 -33.82 13.64 11.38
N GLY A 53 -32.87 14.38 11.98
CA GLY A 53 -32.60 14.37 13.41
C GLY A 53 -31.53 13.37 13.87
N LYS A 54 -30.96 12.57 12.98
CA LYS A 54 -29.80 11.71 13.27
C LYS A 54 -28.53 12.29 12.64
N GLU A 55 -27.39 12.06 13.29
CA GLU A 55 -26.07 12.39 12.73
C GLU A 55 -25.73 11.49 11.53
N ASP A 56 -24.89 11.99 10.63
CA ASP A 56 -24.41 11.24 9.48
C ASP A 56 -23.60 10.01 9.92
N LEU A 57 -23.80 8.89 9.22
CA LEU A 57 -22.91 7.74 9.33
C LEU A 57 -21.61 8.07 8.59
N VAL A 58 -20.47 7.99 9.28
CA VAL A 58 -19.15 8.19 8.65
C VAL A 58 -18.52 6.82 8.42
N VAL A 59 -18.40 6.42 7.15
CA VAL A 59 -17.71 5.20 6.74
C VAL A 59 -16.23 5.55 6.54
N THR A 60 -15.37 5.00 7.39
CA THR A 60 -13.93 5.30 7.42
C THR A 60 -13.05 4.11 7.06
N GLU A 61 -13.63 2.92 6.93
CA GLU A 61 -12.89 1.69 6.67
C GLU A 61 -13.68 0.71 5.79
N ASP A 62 -12.97 -0.20 5.14
CA ASP A 62 -13.59 -1.27 4.36
C ASP A 62 -14.48 -2.15 5.25
N GLU A 63 -15.61 -2.59 4.71
CA GLU A 63 -16.55 -3.40 5.49
C GLU A 63 -16.24 -4.90 5.45
N GLU A 64 -15.76 -5.40 4.31
CA GLU A 64 -15.76 -6.82 3.97
C GLU A 64 -14.79 -7.64 4.84
N TYR A 65 -13.61 -7.09 5.15
CA TYR A 65 -12.56 -7.83 5.84
C TYR A 65 -12.96 -8.27 7.26
N LYS A 66 -13.97 -7.62 7.84
CA LYS A 66 -14.56 -7.93 9.15
C LYS A 66 -15.61 -9.04 9.08
N LYS A 67 -16.17 -9.31 7.89
CA LYS A 67 -17.30 -10.24 7.67
C LYS A 67 -16.81 -11.67 7.42
N VAL A 68 -15.84 -12.13 8.21
CA VAL A 68 -15.20 -13.45 8.03
C VAL A 68 -15.42 -14.37 9.24
N ASN A 69 -15.62 -15.66 8.96
CA ASN A 69 -15.58 -16.72 9.97
C ASN A 69 -14.66 -17.83 9.46
N PHE A 70 -13.45 -17.89 10.00
CA PHE A 70 -12.42 -18.83 9.55
C PHE A 70 -12.82 -20.30 9.72
N ASP A 71 -13.58 -20.64 10.76
CA ASP A 71 -14.01 -22.02 11.04
C ASP A 71 -15.03 -22.54 10.01
N LYS A 72 -15.63 -21.64 9.23
CA LYS A 72 -16.61 -22.01 8.20
C LYS A 72 -15.97 -22.40 6.87
N PHE A 73 -14.73 -22.00 6.57
CA PHE A 73 -14.12 -22.19 5.24
C PHE A 73 -14.27 -23.64 4.75
N GLY A 74 -13.74 -24.62 5.49
CA GLY A 74 -13.83 -26.04 5.11
C GLY A 74 -15.25 -26.63 5.01
N LYS A 75 -16.29 -25.88 5.40
CA LYS A 75 -17.71 -26.29 5.35
C LYS A 75 -18.52 -25.54 4.30
N LEU A 76 -17.98 -24.47 3.70
CA LEU A 76 -18.70 -23.71 2.68
C LEU A 76 -18.96 -24.56 1.44
N ALA A 77 -20.20 -24.51 0.96
CA ALA A 77 -20.60 -25.13 -0.28
C ALA A 77 -19.97 -24.41 -1.48
N THR A 78 -19.68 -25.18 -2.53
CA THR A 78 -19.24 -24.65 -3.82
C THR A 78 -20.44 -24.09 -4.56
N VAL A 79 -20.37 -22.81 -4.92
CA VAL A 79 -21.57 -22.06 -5.39
C VAL A 79 -21.71 -22.05 -6.91
N PHE A 80 -20.67 -22.40 -7.65
CA PHE A 80 -20.67 -22.39 -9.11
C PHE A 80 -20.75 -23.80 -9.71
N GLN A 81 -20.13 -24.80 -9.08
CA GLN A 81 -20.14 -26.18 -9.53
C GLN A 81 -20.45 -27.13 -8.37
N ARG A 82 -21.47 -27.98 -8.54
CA ARG A 82 -21.94 -28.91 -7.51
C ARG A 82 -20.96 -30.06 -7.27
N ASP A 83 -20.52 -30.71 -8.34
CA ASP A 83 -19.66 -31.90 -8.27
C ASP A 83 -18.22 -31.53 -8.60
N GLY A 84 -17.30 -31.78 -7.67
CA GLY A 84 -15.87 -31.48 -7.85
C GLY A 84 -15.54 -29.98 -7.94
N GLY A 85 -16.44 -29.11 -7.46
CA GLY A 85 -16.19 -27.67 -7.37
C GLY A 85 -15.14 -27.32 -6.31
N THR A 86 -14.59 -26.13 -6.43
CA THR A 86 -13.55 -25.59 -5.54
C THR A 86 -13.81 -24.14 -5.13
N VAL A 87 -14.62 -23.41 -5.88
CA VAL A 87 -14.91 -22.00 -5.63
C VAL A 87 -16.12 -21.84 -4.71
N THR A 88 -15.95 -21.09 -3.63
CA THR A 88 -16.98 -20.80 -2.63
C THR A 88 -17.16 -19.31 -2.42
N ALA A 89 -18.20 -18.93 -1.68
CA ALA A 89 -18.38 -17.54 -1.25
C ALA A 89 -17.22 -17.01 -0.37
N GLY A 90 -16.46 -17.90 0.31
CA GLY A 90 -15.35 -17.48 1.16
C GLY A 90 -14.04 -17.25 0.41
N ASN A 91 -13.88 -17.84 -0.78
CA ASN A 91 -12.65 -17.76 -1.56
C ASN A 91 -12.82 -17.04 -2.93
N ALA A 92 -14.01 -16.49 -3.18
CA ALA A 92 -14.32 -15.59 -4.28
C ALA A 92 -14.41 -14.14 -3.76
N SER A 93 -14.20 -13.15 -4.63
CA SER A 93 -14.52 -11.76 -4.26
C SER A 93 -16.02 -11.56 -4.06
N THR A 94 -16.39 -10.62 -3.20
CA THR A 94 -17.79 -10.24 -2.98
C THR A 94 -18.28 -9.18 -3.98
N LEU A 95 -19.57 -8.84 -3.90
CA LEU A 95 -20.16 -7.72 -4.63
C LEU A 95 -20.14 -6.50 -3.73
N ASN A 96 -19.58 -5.39 -4.22
CA ASN A 96 -19.27 -4.24 -3.37
C ASN A 96 -19.45 -2.92 -4.13
N ASP A 97 -19.53 -1.84 -3.36
CA ASP A 97 -19.58 -0.47 -3.82
C ASP A 97 -18.30 0.27 -3.46
N GLY A 98 -17.83 1.17 -4.33
CA GLY A 98 -16.71 2.06 -4.01
C GLY A 98 -16.15 2.81 -5.23
N GLY A 99 -15.29 3.78 -4.97
CA GLY A 99 -14.63 4.60 -5.98
C GLY A 99 -13.15 4.77 -5.68
N SER A 100 -12.33 4.89 -6.73
CA SER A 100 -10.91 5.24 -6.64
C SER A 100 -10.59 6.25 -7.74
N ALA A 101 -9.74 7.23 -7.43
CA ALA A 101 -9.34 8.28 -8.35
C ALA A 101 -7.83 8.54 -8.24
N LEU A 102 -7.20 8.78 -9.39
CA LEU A 102 -5.81 9.21 -9.48
C LEU A 102 -5.74 10.51 -10.28
N VAL A 103 -4.86 11.42 -9.85
CA VAL A 103 -4.53 12.62 -10.60
C VAL A 103 -3.26 12.35 -11.40
N LEU A 104 -3.36 12.37 -12.73
CA LEU A 104 -2.24 12.17 -13.63
C LEU A 104 -1.76 13.51 -14.20
N MET A 105 -0.45 13.67 -14.27
CA MET A 105 0.20 14.87 -14.81
C MET A 105 1.42 14.45 -15.62
N THR A 106 1.79 15.26 -16.62
CA THR A 106 3.14 15.17 -17.18
C THR A 106 4.15 15.72 -16.17
N ALA A 107 5.43 15.39 -16.34
CA ALA A 107 6.49 15.91 -15.47
C ALA A 107 6.55 17.45 -15.53
N GLU A 108 6.40 18.02 -16.73
CA GLU A 108 6.40 19.47 -16.96
C GLU A 108 5.21 20.16 -16.28
N ALA A 109 4.03 19.52 -16.30
CA ALA A 109 2.86 20.04 -15.60
C ALA A 109 3.06 19.98 -14.08
N ALA A 110 3.59 18.88 -13.55
CA ALA A 110 3.89 18.76 -12.12
C ALA A 110 4.89 19.83 -11.67
N GLU A 111 5.92 20.11 -12.45
CA GLU A 111 6.88 21.19 -12.18
C GLU A 111 6.22 22.57 -12.25
N LYS A 112 5.48 22.86 -13.33
CA LYS A 112 4.76 24.14 -13.53
C LYS A 112 3.84 24.48 -12.37
N PHE A 113 3.10 23.50 -11.87
CA PHE A 113 2.16 23.68 -10.77
C PHE A 113 2.78 23.41 -9.38
N LYS A 114 4.09 23.14 -9.31
CA LYS A 114 4.83 22.86 -8.08
C LYS A 114 4.21 21.71 -7.26
N CYS A 115 3.68 20.71 -7.96
CA CYS A 115 3.13 19.51 -7.35
C CYS A 115 4.26 18.52 -7.02
N LYS A 116 4.10 17.75 -5.94
CA LYS A 116 5.02 16.67 -5.56
C LYS A 116 4.48 15.33 -6.10
N PRO A 117 4.97 14.81 -7.25
CA PRO A 117 4.43 13.59 -7.85
C PRO A 117 4.75 12.36 -6.99
N LEU A 118 3.79 11.48 -6.72
CA LEU A 118 4.04 10.34 -5.82
C LEU A 118 4.80 9.18 -6.48
N ALA A 119 4.48 8.90 -7.74
CA ALA A 119 4.99 7.78 -8.50
C ALA A 119 5.00 8.13 -10.00
N ARG A 120 5.73 7.34 -10.78
CA ARG A 120 5.75 7.40 -12.24
C ARG A 120 5.14 6.12 -12.80
N ILE A 121 4.29 6.24 -13.82
CA ILE A 121 3.86 5.10 -14.63
C ILE A 121 5.02 4.74 -15.56
N VAL A 122 5.61 3.56 -15.37
CA VAL A 122 6.73 3.06 -16.19
C VAL A 122 6.21 2.53 -17.53
N GLY A 123 5.06 1.85 -17.51
CA GLY A 123 4.41 1.34 -18.70
C GLY A 123 3.17 0.54 -18.36
N TYR A 124 2.37 0.25 -19.39
CA TYR A 124 1.20 -0.62 -19.31
C TYR A 124 1.12 -1.53 -20.54
N GLN A 125 0.41 -2.64 -20.38
CA GLN A 125 0.24 -3.65 -21.41
C GLN A 125 -1.04 -4.45 -21.18
N ASP A 126 -1.80 -4.67 -22.25
CA ASP A 126 -2.93 -5.59 -22.28
C ASP A 126 -2.54 -6.93 -22.90
N ALA A 127 -3.27 -7.97 -22.54
CA ALA A 127 -3.25 -9.25 -23.23
C ALA A 127 -4.61 -9.96 -23.12
N GLU A 128 -4.83 -10.87 -24.05
CA GLU A 128 -6.06 -11.61 -24.20
C GLU A 128 -5.80 -13.10 -24.41
N THR A 129 -6.80 -13.90 -24.05
CA THR A 129 -6.87 -15.35 -24.26
C THR A 129 -8.34 -15.72 -24.45
N ASP A 130 -8.64 -17.00 -24.63
CA ASP A 130 -10.02 -17.49 -24.69
C ASP A 130 -10.85 -16.98 -23.50
N PRO A 131 -12.13 -16.60 -23.71
CA PRO A 131 -12.97 -16.03 -22.65
C PRO A 131 -13.08 -16.89 -21.38
N ILE A 132 -13.01 -18.22 -21.52
CA ILE A 132 -13.05 -19.17 -20.39
C ILE A 132 -11.75 -19.19 -19.58
N ASP A 133 -10.64 -18.74 -20.15
CA ASP A 133 -9.30 -18.77 -19.56
C ASP A 133 -8.86 -17.37 -19.07
N PHE A 134 -9.80 -16.43 -18.91
CA PHE A 134 -9.52 -15.10 -18.32
C PHE A 134 -8.73 -15.14 -16.98
N PRO A 135 -8.86 -16.14 -16.09
CA PRO A 135 -8.08 -16.18 -14.85
C PRO A 135 -6.57 -16.18 -15.06
N ILE A 136 -6.07 -16.67 -16.20
CA ILE A 136 -4.65 -16.72 -16.53
C ILE A 136 -4.17 -15.59 -17.45
N ALA A 137 -5.08 -14.71 -17.89
CA ALA A 137 -4.74 -13.58 -18.74
C ALA A 137 -3.68 -12.63 -18.13
N PRO A 138 -3.67 -12.36 -16.79
CA PRO A 138 -2.60 -11.58 -16.16
C PRO A 138 -1.19 -12.13 -16.44
N ALA A 139 -1.01 -13.46 -16.40
CA ALA A 139 0.25 -14.13 -16.73
C ALA A 139 0.65 -14.05 -18.22
N LEU A 140 -0.21 -13.51 -19.09
CA LEU A 140 0.14 -13.18 -20.48
C LEU A 140 0.50 -11.69 -20.62
N ALA A 141 -0.19 -10.81 -19.88
CA ALA A 141 0.04 -9.37 -19.93
C ALA A 141 1.33 -8.96 -19.21
N VAL A 142 1.59 -9.51 -18.03
CA VAL A 142 2.75 -9.14 -17.19
C VAL A 142 4.09 -9.44 -17.89
N PRO A 143 4.37 -10.63 -18.45
CA PRO A 143 5.65 -10.88 -19.11
C PRO A 143 5.89 -9.95 -20.31
N LYS A 144 4.84 -9.66 -21.09
CA LYS A 144 4.91 -8.69 -22.20
C LYS A 144 5.24 -7.29 -21.68
N LEU A 145 4.65 -6.89 -20.54
CA LEU A 145 4.93 -5.61 -19.89
C LEU A 145 6.38 -5.51 -19.43
N LEU A 146 6.87 -6.53 -18.73
CA LEU A 146 8.27 -6.59 -18.25
C LEU A 146 9.25 -6.52 -19.42
N ALA A 147 9.00 -7.26 -20.51
CA ALA A 147 9.81 -7.20 -21.71
C ALA A 147 9.79 -5.81 -22.38
N LYS A 148 8.62 -5.16 -22.42
CA LYS A 148 8.43 -3.82 -23.00
C LYS A 148 9.15 -2.73 -22.21
N THR A 149 9.18 -2.82 -20.88
CA THR A 149 9.81 -1.81 -20.02
C THR A 149 11.27 -2.11 -19.67
N GLY A 150 11.72 -3.34 -19.89
CA GLY A 150 13.05 -3.81 -19.50
C GLY A 150 13.18 -4.09 -18.00
N VAL A 151 12.09 -3.99 -17.21
CA VAL A 151 12.08 -4.32 -15.78
C VAL A 151 12.14 -5.83 -15.62
N LYS A 152 13.04 -6.34 -14.77
CA LYS A 152 13.09 -7.77 -14.47
C LYS A 152 12.06 -8.14 -13.41
N LYS A 153 11.56 -9.38 -13.46
CA LYS A 153 10.60 -9.91 -12.48
C LYS A 153 11.13 -9.78 -11.05
N GLU A 154 12.43 -9.98 -10.87
CA GLU A 154 13.11 -9.97 -9.57
C GLU A 154 13.16 -8.56 -8.95
N ASP A 155 13.18 -7.52 -9.79
CA ASP A 155 13.23 -6.11 -9.40
C ASP A 155 11.87 -5.57 -8.95
N VAL A 156 10.78 -6.31 -9.20
CA VAL A 156 9.45 -5.94 -8.73
C VAL A 156 9.35 -6.20 -7.22
N ALA A 157 9.17 -5.13 -6.47
CA ALA A 157 9.10 -5.16 -5.01
C ALA A 157 7.73 -5.63 -4.51
N MET A 158 6.67 -5.28 -5.23
CA MET A 158 5.29 -5.58 -4.85
C MET A 158 4.43 -5.89 -6.08
N TRP A 159 3.61 -6.93 -5.97
CA TRP A 159 2.65 -7.34 -6.99
C TRP A 159 1.25 -7.16 -6.46
N GLU A 160 0.40 -6.45 -7.20
CA GLU A 160 -1.04 -6.42 -6.98
C GLU A 160 -1.73 -7.19 -8.11
N ILE A 161 -2.12 -8.43 -7.84
CA ILE A 161 -2.88 -9.26 -8.76
C ILE A 161 -4.32 -9.30 -8.26
N ASN A 162 -5.24 -8.63 -8.96
CA ASN A 162 -6.61 -8.46 -8.45
C ASN A 162 -7.29 -9.81 -8.17
N GLU A 163 -7.80 -9.96 -6.95
CA GLU A 163 -8.32 -11.22 -6.42
C GLU A 163 -9.78 -11.46 -6.81
N ALA A 164 -10.13 -11.45 -8.10
CA ALA A 164 -11.50 -11.74 -8.52
C ALA A 164 -11.98 -13.11 -7.98
N PHE A 165 -11.05 -14.07 -7.93
CA PHE A 165 -11.18 -15.31 -7.17
C PHE A 165 -9.80 -15.70 -6.64
N SER A 166 -9.72 -16.45 -5.53
CA SER A 166 -8.44 -16.94 -4.99
C SER A 166 -7.66 -17.75 -6.03
N VAL A 167 -8.34 -18.56 -6.85
CA VAL A 167 -7.71 -19.31 -7.95
C VAL A 167 -7.01 -18.42 -8.97
N VAL A 168 -7.49 -17.19 -9.21
CA VAL A 168 -6.84 -16.25 -10.14
C VAL A 168 -5.44 -15.95 -9.65
N VAL A 169 -5.28 -15.62 -8.37
CA VAL A 169 -3.97 -15.27 -7.82
C VAL A 169 -3.07 -16.49 -7.73
N VAL A 170 -3.58 -17.61 -7.21
CA VAL A 170 -2.80 -18.86 -7.12
C VAL A 170 -2.32 -19.31 -8.51
N ALA A 171 -3.16 -19.21 -9.54
CA ALA A 171 -2.78 -19.54 -10.91
C ALA A 171 -1.67 -18.62 -11.43
N ASN A 172 -1.79 -17.31 -11.24
CA ASN A 172 -0.80 -16.36 -11.75
C ASN A 172 0.53 -16.43 -10.97
N ILE A 173 0.50 -16.68 -9.66
CA ILE A 173 1.70 -17.00 -8.87
C ILE A 173 2.43 -18.19 -9.49
N ARG A 174 1.72 -19.31 -9.73
CA ARG A 174 2.31 -20.53 -10.31
C ARG A 174 2.83 -20.31 -11.73
N LYS A 175 2.11 -19.59 -12.60
CA LYS A 175 2.51 -19.38 -14.00
C LYS A 175 3.67 -18.40 -14.16
N MET A 176 3.71 -17.34 -13.36
CA MET A 176 4.76 -16.33 -13.43
C MET A 176 5.97 -16.66 -12.55
N ASP A 177 5.82 -17.65 -11.67
CA ASP A 177 6.84 -18.06 -10.70
C ASP A 177 7.30 -16.86 -9.86
N VAL A 178 6.33 -16.16 -9.26
CA VAL A 178 6.59 -14.99 -8.39
C VAL A 178 6.48 -15.36 -6.92
N ASP A 179 7.29 -14.70 -6.10
CA ASP A 179 7.28 -14.89 -4.65
C ASP A 179 5.92 -14.50 -4.03
N PRO A 180 5.16 -15.45 -3.44
CA PRO A 180 3.88 -15.16 -2.79
C PRO A 180 3.97 -14.15 -1.63
N ALA A 181 5.15 -13.97 -1.03
CA ALA A 181 5.38 -12.98 0.01
C ALA A 181 5.32 -11.53 -0.52
N LYS A 182 5.46 -11.34 -1.83
CA LYS A 182 5.39 -10.02 -2.51
C LYS A 182 4.04 -9.74 -3.18
N VAL A 183 3.11 -10.70 -3.20
CA VAL A 183 1.81 -10.58 -3.89
C VAL A 183 0.72 -10.22 -2.89
N ASN A 184 -0.02 -9.15 -3.13
CA ASN A 184 -1.19 -8.69 -2.35
C ASN A 184 -0.89 -8.66 -0.84
N ILE A 185 0.16 -7.94 -0.46
CA ILE A 185 0.74 -8.02 0.90
C ILE A 185 -0.15 -7.39 1.98
N HIS A 186 -1.09 -6.53 1.57
CA HIS A 186 -2.09 -5.89 2.43
C HIS A 186 -3.50 -6.45 2.20
N GLY A 187 -3.57 -7.65 1.63
CA GLY A 187 -4.83 -8.32 1.22
C GLY A 187 -5.32 -7.80 -0.13
N GLY A 188 -6.53 -8.20 -0.52
CA GLY A 188 -7.05 -7.83 -1.83
C GLY A 188 -8.55 -8.08 -1.97
N ALA A 189 -9.03 -8.25 -3.20
CA ALA A 189 -10.46 -8.23 -3.50
C ALA A 189 -11.28 -9.38 -2.90
N VAL A 190 -10.66 -10.48 -2.46
CA VAL A 190 -11.36 -11.57 -1.73
C VAL A 190 -11.81 -11.08 -0.36
N SER A 191 -10.99 -10.28 0.32
CA SER A 191 -11.25 -9.80 1.69
C SER A 191 -11.70 -8.34 1.78
N LEU A 192 -11.32 -7.50 0.81
CA LEU A 192 -11.66 -6.06 0.77
C LEU A 192 -12.89 -5.79 -0.11
N GLY A 193 -13.24 -6.73 -0.99
CA GLY A 193 -14.32 -6.60 -1.95
C GLY A 193 -13.89 -6.16 -3.35
N HIS A 194 -14.80 -6.30 -4.31
CA HIS A 194 -14.56 -6.07 -5.73
C HIS A 194 -15.62 -5.21 -6.43
N PRO A 195 -15.64 -3.88 -6.20
CA PRO A 195 -16.36 -2.96 -7.07
C PRO A 195 -15.69 -2.96 -8.45
N ILE A 196 -16.32 -3.63 -9.41
CA ILE A 196 -15.68 -4.09 -10.65
C ILE A 196 -15.04 -2.96 -11.48
N GLY A 197 -15.71 -1.80 -11.58
CA GLY A 197 -15.21 -0.64 -12.32
C GLY A 197 -14.14 0.18 -11.59
N MET A 198 -13.93 -0.07 -10.30
CA MET A 198 -13.00 0.67 -9.45
C MET A 198 -11.73 -0.13 -9.13
N SER A 199 -11.81 -1.46 -9.08
CA SER A 199 -10.73 -2.28 -8.52
C SER A 199 -9.41 -2.17 -9.27
N GLY A 200 -9.43 -1.96 -10.59
CA GLY A 200 -8.22 -1.70 -11.38
C GLY A 200 -7.50 -0.41 -10.97
N ALA A 201 -8.25 0.67 -10.67
CA ALA A 201 -7.67 1.90 -10.14
C ALA A 201 -7.24 1.73 -8.67
N ARG A 202 -8.01 1.03 -7.84
CA ARG A 202 -7.71 0.76 -6.42
C ARG A 202 -6.33 0.10 -6.25
N ILE A 203 -6.03 -0.95 -7.01
CA ILE A 203 -4.73 -1.63 -6.88
C ILE A 203 -3.53 -0.76 -7.32
N VAL A 204 -3.73 0.16 -8.27
CA VAL A 204 -2.69 1.12 -8.67
C VAL A 204 -2.51 2.21 -7.61
N THR A 205 -3.62 2.72 -7.05
CA THR A 205 -3.57 3.62 -5.89
C THR A 205 -2.80 2.96 -4.75
N HIS A 206 -3.11 1.69 -4.45
CA HIS A 206 -2.45 0.96 -3.38
C HIS A 206 -0.94 0.87 -3.55
N LEU A 207 -0.47 0.42 -4.73
CA LEU A 207 0.96 0.42 -5.04
C LEU A 207 1.59 1.80 -4.91
N THR A 208 0.89 2.85 -5.35
CA THR A 208 1.38 4.24 -5.28
C THR A 208 1.64 4.68 -3.83
N HIS A 209 0.83 4.23 -2.88
CA HIS A 209 1.00 4.55 -1.45
C HIS A 209 1.95 3.59 -0.72
N ALA A 210 1.87 2.29 -1.01
CA ALA A 210 2.56 1.24 -0.26
C ALA A 210 4.05 1.05 -0.64
N LEU A 211 4.44 1.36 -1.89
CA LEU A 211 5.83 1.25 -2.31
C LEU A 211 6.74 2.25 -1.58
N LYS A 212 7.95 1.80 -1.25
CA LYS A 212 9.03 2.67 -0.75
C LYS A 212 9.70 3.41 -1.91
N PRO A 213 10.33 4.58 -1.67
CA PRO A 213 11.04 5.33 -2.72
C PRO A 213 12.00 4.47 -3.54
N GLY A 214 11.94 4.59 -4.87
CA GLY A 214 12.74 3.83 -5.82
C GLY A 214 12.26 2.39 -6.07
N GLN A 215 11.25 1.91 -5.36
CA GLN A 215 10.69 0.58 -5.62
C GLN A 215 9.72 0.61 -6.81
N VAL A 216 9.71 -0.49 -7.56
CA VAL A 216 8.77 -0.76 -8.64
C VAL A 216 7.72 -1.75 -8.16
N GLY A 217 6.45 -1.47 -8.48
CA GLY A 217 5.33 -2.38 -8.27
C GLY A 217 4.58 -2.65 -9.57
N CYS A 218 3.98 -3.84 -9.66
CA CYS A 218 3.20 -4.27 -10.81
C CYS A 218 1.76 -4.57 -10.40
N ALA A 219 0.80 -3.84 -10.98
CA ALA A 219 -0.62 -4.12 -10.87
C ALA A 219 -1.08 -4.92 -12.09
N SER A 220 -1.90 -5.94 -11.89
CA SER A 220 -2.52 -6.71 -12.97
C SER A 220 -3.94 -7.12 -12.61
N ILE A 221 -4.87 -6.94 -13.54
CA ILE A 221 -6.29 -7.23 -13.37
C ILE A 221 -6.84 -7.95 -14.59
N CYS A 222 -7.52 -9.07 -14.37
CA CYS A 222 -8.25 -9.78 -15.41
C CYS A 222 -9.64 -9.16 -15.65
N ASN A 223 -10.20 -9.35 -16.83
CA ASN A 223 -11.57 -8.95 -17.15
C ASN A 223 -12.35 -10.05 -17.86
N GLY A 224 -13.67 -10.05 -17.65
CA GLY A 224 -14.58 -10.92 -18.40
C GLY A 224 -14.39 -10.72 -19.90
N GLY A 225 -14.47 -11.82 -20.66
CA GLY A 225 -14.15 -11.83 -22.09
C GLY A 225 -12.74 -12.35 -22.41
N GLY A 226 -11.91 -12.65 -21.41
CA GLY A 226 -10.60 -13.29 -21.62
C GLY A 226 -9.41 -12.33 -21.59
N GLY A 227 -9.61 -11.07 -21.19
CA GLY A 227 -8.56 -10.06 -21.17
C GLY A 227 -7.89 -9.89 -19.80
N ALA A 228 -6.75 -9.20 -19.80
CA ALA A 228 -6.16 -8.57 -18.63
C ALA A 228 -5.39 -7.30 -19.01
N SER A 229 -5.36 -6.36 -18.09
CA SER A 229 -4.54 -5.14 -18.16
C SER A 229 -3.50 -5.16 -17.05
N SER A 230 -2.26 -4.82 -17.37
CA SER A 230 -1.16 -4.72 -16.40
C SER A 230 -0.47 -3.36 -16.49
N LEU A 231 0.00 -2.85 -15.35
CA LEU A 231 0.63 -1.54 -15.24
C LEU A 231 1.80 -1.60 -14.23
N LEU A 232 2.94 -1.01 -14.58
CA LEU A 232 4.08 -0.82 -13.70
C LEU A 232 4.11 0.62 -13.18
N VAL A 233 4.22 0.77 -11.86
CA VAL A 233 4.48 2.04 -11.19
C VAL A 233 5.82 1.99 -10.48
N GLU A 234 6.54 3.09 -10.50
CA GLU A 234 7.76 3.30 -9.73
C GLU A 234 7.52 4.44 -8.72
N LYS A 235 7.75 4.18 -7.44
CA LYS A 235 7.66 5.21 -6.41
C LYS A 235 8.82 6.18 -6.58
N LEU A 236 8.52 7.46 -6.74
CA LEU A 236 9.57 8.46 -6.96
C LEU A 236 10.39 8.70 -5.69
N ARG A 237 11.71 8.72 -5.85
CA ARG A 237 12.62 9.29 -4.87
C ARG A 237 12.42 10.79 -4.87
N HIS A 238 12.15 11.34 -3.70
CA HIS A 238 12.22 12.76 -3.48
C HIS A 238 13.41 12.98 -2.57
N SER A 239 14.51 13.46 -3.12
CA SER A 239 15.52 14.09 -2.28
C SER A 239 14.82 15.25 -1.57
N PRO A 240 14.77 15.31 -0.22
CA PRO A 240 14.42 16.55 0.43
C PRO A 240 15.30 17.65 -0.19
N SER A 241 14.69 18.69 -0.76
CA SER A 241 15.46 19.79 -1.31
C SER A 241 16.08 20.57 -0.15
N GLY A 242 17.41 20.50 0.00
CA GLY A 242 18.17 21.20 1.04
C GLY A 242 18.62 20.31 2.21
N LYS A 243 19.40 20.89 3.12
CA LYS A 243 19.94 20.20 4.30
C LYS A 243 18.82 19.55 5.14
N PRO A 244 18.98 18.29 5.62
CA PRO A 244 18.04 17.67 6.55
C PRO A 244 17.72 18.58 7.74
N THR A 245 16.44 18.63 8.13
CA THR A 245 15.99 19.50 9.22
C THR A 245 15.98 18.75 10.53
N VAL A 246 16.74 19.24 11.50
CA VAL A 246 16.68 18.84 12.90
C VAL A 246 15.69 19.75 13.61
N LYS A 247 14.62 19.16 14.16
CA LYS A 247 13.64 19.86 14.99
C LYS A 247 13.90 19.50 16.45
N LEU A 248 14.30 20.50 17.23
CA LEU A 248 14.56 20.40 18.66
C LEU A 248 13.41 21.07 19.43
N PHE A 249 12.61 20.27 20.13
CA PHE A 249 11.64 20.79 21.10
C PHE A 249 12.35 21.10 22.41
N SER A 250 12.26 22.35 22.84
CA SER A 250 12.99 22.94 23.97
C SER A 250 12.07 23.79 24.85
N THR A 251 12.59 24.24 26.00
CA THR A 251 12.09 25.40 26.75
C THR A 251 13.19 26.45 26.91
N LYS A 252 12.83 27.70 27.25
CA LYS A 252 13.77 28.82 27.41
C LYS A 252 14.90 28.58 28.41
N GLU A 253 14.68 27.79 29.46
CA GLU A 253 15.62 27.56 30.56
C GLU A 253 16.05 26.08 30.63
N CYS A 254 16.44 25.51 29.50
CA CYS A 254 16.79 24.09 29.40
C CYS A 254 18.29 23.89 29.18
N THR A 255 19.02 23.48 30.22
CA THR A 255 20.45 23.17 30.15
C THR A 255 20.74 21.98 29.24
N LEU A 256 19.93 20.92 29.31
CA LEU A 256 20.06 19.76 28.42
C LEU A 256 19.87 20.12 26.94
N CYS A 257 19.03 21.11 26.64
CA CYS A 257 18.78 21.57 25.28
C CYS A 257 19.99 22.35 24.74
N HIS A 258 20.66 23.11 25.60
CA HIS A 258 21.93 23.74 25.25
C HIS A 258 23.00 22.69 24.91
N ASP A 259 23.10 21.62 25.70
CA ASP A 259 24.02 20.51 25.40
C ASP A 259 23.73 19.86 24.04
N VAL A 260 22.45 19.67 23.68
CA VAL A 260 22.07 19.16 22.35
C VAL A 260 22.55 20.10 21.24
N VAL A 261 22.33 21.42 21.38
CA VAL A 261 22.76 22.41 20.38
C VAL A 261 24.28 22.41 20.21
N GLU A 262 25.04 22.34 21.31
CA GLU A 262 26.51 22.25 21.28
C GLU A 262 26.98 21.00 20.53
N ASN A 263 26.38 19.84 20.82
CA ASN A 263 26.73 18.59 20.15
C ASN A 263 26.30 18.53 18.67
N LEU A 264 25.36 19.37 18.24
CA LEU A 264 24.96 19.49 16.84
C LEU A 264 25.85 20.45 16.02
N LYS A 265 26.69 21.28 16.66
CA LYS A 265 27.58 22.23 15.98
C LYS A 265 28.46 21.59 14.88
N PRO A 266 29.05 20.39 15.05
CA PRO A 266 29.84 19.75 14.00
C PRO A 266 29.05 19.45 12.72
N PHE A 267 27.72 19.42 12.78
CA PHE A 267 26.86 19.08 11.65
C PHE A 267 26.17 20.30 11.02
N ARG A 268 26.42 21.53 11.50
CA ARG A 268 25.69 22.75 11.05
C ARG A 268 25.68 22.96 9.53
N ASP A 269 26.74 22.51 8.85
CA ASP A 269 26.89 22.68 7.41
C ASP A 269 26.14 21.59 6.63
N ARG A 270 25.70 20.53 7.32
CA ARG A 270 24.93 19.39 6.81
C ARG A 270 23.45 19.46 7.16
N ILE A 271 23.06 20.18 8.22
CA ILE A 271 21.66 20.24 8.70
C ILE A 271 21.09 21.67 8.73
N ASN A 272 19.77 21.77 8.75
CA ASN A 272 19.03 22.95 9.20
C ASN A 272 18.53 22.70 10.63
N LEU A 273 18.83 23.58 11.58
CA LEU A 273 18.36 23.44 12.96
C LEU A 273 17.16 24.36 13.21
N GLU A 274 16.02 23.76 13.57
CA GLU A 274 14.80 24.45 14.01
C GLU A 274 14.57 24.17 15.50
N ILE A 275 14.59 25.22 16.32
CA ILE A 275 14.32 25.11 17.76
C ILE A 275 12.89 25.59 18.02
N VAL A 276 12.09 24.73 18.63
CA VAL A 276 10.70 25.00 18.99
C VAL A 276 10.60 25.13 20.50
N ASP A 277 10.33 26.36 20.99
CA ASP A 277 10.03 26.59 22.40
C ASP A 277 8.58 26.16 22.69
N ILE A 278 8.43 25.04 23.39
CA ILE A 278 7.11 24.49 23.67
C ILE A 278 6.34 25.28 24.75
N ALA A 279 7.00 26.18 25.47
CA ALA A 279 6.33 27.05 26.45
C ALA A 279 5.55 28.21 25.79
N GLN A 280 5.74 28.44 24.48
CA GLN A 280 5.01 29.46 23.73
C GLN A 280 3.53 29.08 23.52
N LYS A 281 2.63 30.08 23.51
CA LYS A 281 1.17 29.89 23.48
C LYS A 281 0.69 29.21 22.19
N GLU A 282 1.40 29.40 21.10
CA GLU A 282 1.18 28.79 19.78
C GLU A 282 1.54 27.29 19.75
N ASN A 283 2.36 26.82 20.71
CA ASN A 283 2.89 25.46 20.75
C ASN A 283 2.23 24.57 21.81
N VAL A 284 1.04 24.94 22.31
CA VAL A 284 0.30 24.22 23.38
C VAL A 284 0.15 22.71 23.10
N LYS A 285 0.00 22.32 21.83
CA LYS A 285 -0.05 20.89 21.44
C LYS A 285 1.23 20.14 21.82
N PHE A 286 2.39 20.75 21.61
CA PHE A 286 3.70 20.17 21.92
C PHE A 286 4.01 20.25 23.41
N LEU A 287 3.54 21.29 24.10
CA LEU A 287 3.61 21.36 25.56
C LEU A 287 2.91 20.15 26.21
N ARG A 288 1.72 19.78 25.71
CA ARG A 288 1.01 18.59 26.22
C ARG A 288 1.74 17.28 25.95
N LEU A 289 2.42 17.20 24.80
CA LEU A 289 3.10 15.98 24.36
C LEU A 289 4.47 15.78 25.02
N TYR A 290 5.27 16.84 25.14
CA TYR A 290 6.71 16.71 25.38
C TYR A 290 7.19 17.40 26.67
N ARG A 291 6.31 17.99 27.50
CA ARG A 291 6.71 18.75 28.70
C ARG A 291 7.62 17.99 29.68
N TYR A 292 7.58 16.66 29.69
CA TYR A 292 8.41 15.84 30.58
C TYR A 292 9.63 15.23 29.88
N ASP A 293 9.69 15.33 28.56
CA ASP A 293 10.65 14.57 27.73
C ASP A 293 11.70 15.48 27.08
N ILE A 294 11.63 16.78 27.33
CA ILE A 294 12.57 17.78 26.79
C ILE A 294 14.02 17.46 27.20
N PRO A 295 15.00 17.63 26.29
CA PRO A 295 14.88 17.94 24.86
C PRO A 295 14.34 16.78 24.04
N VAL A 296 13.43 17.03 23.09
CA VAL A 296 12.98 16.02 22.12
C VAL A 296 13.48 16.36 20.72
N ILE A 297 14.14 15.42 20.06
CA ILE A 297 14.86 15.63 18.81
C ILE A 297 14.24 14.80 17.68
N PHE A 298 13.92 15.47 16.58
CA PHE A 298 13.49 14.84 15.34
C PHE A 298 14.45 15.22 14.20
N LEU A 299 14.67 14.29 13.27
CA LEU A 299 15.41 14.51 12.02
C LEU A 299 14.49 14.21 10.84
N ASN A 300 14.21 15.21 9.99
CA ASN A 300 13.22 15.15 8.92
C ASN A 300 11.85 14.59 9.35
N GLY A 301 11.44 14.89 10.59
CA GLY A 301 10.18 14.43 11.16
C GLY A 301 10.20 13.02 11.76
N HIS A 302 11.35 12.32 11.72
CA HIS A 302 11.53 11.05 12.43
C HIS A 302 12.14 11.27 13.81
N PHE A 303 11.58 10.62 14.83
CA PHE A 303 12.11 10.67 16.19
C PHE A 303 13.55 10.14 16.24
N VAL A 304 14.42 10.84 16.96
CA VAL A 304 15.82 10.47 17.19
C VAL A 304 16.03 10.09 18.66
N SER A 305 15.82 11.04 19.56
CA SER A 305 16.00 10.83 21.00
C SER A 305 15.29 11.90 21.82
N GLU A 306 15.14 11.62 23.11
CA GLU A 306 14.63 12.53 24.13
C GLU A 306 15.60 12.61 25.32
N HIS A 307 15.49 13.66 26.15
CA HIS A 307 16.36 14.02 27.26
C HIS A 307 17.84 14.32 26.94
N ARG A 308 18.45 13.60 25.99
CA ARG A 308 19.84 13.77 25.52
C ARG A 308 19.96 13.44 24.04
N LEU A 309 20.95 13.99 23.35
CA LEU A 309 21.27 13.61 21.98
C LEU A 309 22.00 12.26 21.97
N ASN A 310 21.41 11.26 21.31
CA ASN A 310 22.13 10.05 20.93
C ASN A 310 22.91 10.34 19.64
N LEU A 311 24.20 10.68 19.78
CA LEU A 311 25.03 11.14 18.66
C LEU A 311 25.25 10.06 17.60
N GLU A 312 25.45 8.81 18.02
CA GLU A 312 25.68 7.68 17.12
C GLU A 312 24.43 7.38 16.27
N LEU A 313 23.26 7.34 16.91
CA LEU A 313 21.99 7.17 16.22
C LEU A 313 21.70 8.34 15.28
N PHE A 314 22.01 9.56 15.71
CA PHE A 314 21.84 10.76 14.89
C PHE A 314 22.72 10.73 13.64
N GLN A 315 24.01 10.42 13.78
CA GLN A 315 24.95 10.30 12.67
C GLN A 315 24.50 9.26 11.66
N ARG A 316 24.16 8.05 12.12
CA ARG A 316 23.67 6.98 11.25
C ARG A 316 22.43 7.40 10.45
N LYS A 317 21.43 7.98 11.13
CA LYS A 317 20.22 8.47 10.45
C LYS A 317 20.51 9.62 9.49
N LEU A 318 21.46 10.50 9.81
CA LEU A 318 21.86 11.59 8.91
C LEU A 318 22.53 11.05 7.64
N GLU A 319 23.41 10.08 7.79
CA GLU A 319 24.06 9.40 6.66
C GLU A 319 23.07 8.64 5.78
N GLU A 320 22.12 7.92 6.36
CA GLU A 320 21.02 7.26 5.63
C GLU A 320 20.23 8.28 4.79
N ILE A 321 19.91 9.44 5.36
CA ILE A 321 19.17 10.50 4.65
C ILE A 321 20.02 11.12 3.54
N GLU A 322 21.30 11.37 3.79
CA GLU A 322 22.21 11.93 2.78
C GLU A 322 22.45 10.95 1.62
N GLN A 323 22.50 9.64 1.89
CA GLN A 323 22.55 8.60 0.86
C GLN A 323 21.25 8.54 0.04
N ASP A 324 20.10 8.74 0.69
CA ASP A 324 18.80 8.82 -0.01
C ASP A 324 18.64 10.11 -0.83
N MET A 325 19.44 11.15 -0.53
CA MET A 325 19.45 12.43 -1.25
C MET A 325 20.40 12.47 -2.46
N ALA A 326 21.47 11.67 -2.44
CA ALA A 326 22.51 11.60 -3.47
C ALA A 326 22.12 10.69 -4.65
#